data_AF-A0A9Y2AGM0-F1
#
_entry.id   AF-A0A9Y2AGM0-F1
#
_cell.length_a   1.000
_cell.length_b   1.000
_cell.length_c   1.000
_cell.angle_alpha   90.00
_cell.angle_beta   90.00
_cell.angle_gamma   90.00
#
_symmetry.space_group_name_H-M   'P 1'
#
loop_
_entity.id
_entity.type
_entity.pdbx_description
1 polymer ?
#
loop_
_entity_poly.entity_id
_entity_poly.type
_entity_poly.pdbx_seq_one_letter_code
_entity_poly.pdbx_strand_id
1 'polypeptide(L)'
;MNKAMDIFGTVASLGGVAVANKALTVAWKQVTGNEPPAKNPDEDEAWRDIIIWAMITGVVGTVIKVGIARQVSKMQSDDNDSTKSSQTEV
;
A
#
# COMPACT_ATOMS: atom_id res chain seq x y z
N MET A 1 -23.65 7.38 11.69
CA MET A 1 -22.49 7.26 10.78
C MET A 1 -21.55 8.41 11.07
N ASN A 2 -20.40 8.11 11.68
CA ASN A 2 -19.48 9.13 12.19
C ASN A 2 -18.56 9.62 11.05
N LYS A 3 -19.07 10.52 10.21
CA LYS A 3 -18.34 11.11 9.05
C LYS A 3 -16.94 11.63 9.42
N ALA A 4 -16.76 12.10 10.66
CA ALA A 4 -15.47 12.54 11.16
C ALA A 4 -14.42 11.40 11.20
N MET A 5 -14.83 10.17 11.53
CA MET A 5 -13.95 9.01 11.55
C MET A 5 -13.55 8.58 10.14
N ASP A 6 -14.48 8.61 9.19
CA ASP A 6 -14.21 8.29 7.78
C ASP A 6 -13.23 9.29 7.14
N ILE A 7 -13.41 10.58 7.45
CA ILE A 7 -12.48 11.64 7.01
C ILE A 7 -11.11 11.46 7.68
N PHE A 8 -11.06 11.13 8.97
CA PHE A 8 -9.81 10.87 9.66
C PHE A 8 -9.04 9.70 9.05
N GLY A 9 -9.73 8.59 8.74
CA GLY A 9 -9.13 7.44 8.06
C GLY A 9 -8.59 7.82 6.67
N THR A 10 -9.34 8.65 5.94
CA THR A 10 -8.91 9.14 4.62
C THR A 10 -7.65 10.01 4.72
N VAL A 11 -7.63 10.99 5.63
CA VAL A 11 -6.46 11.87 5.84
C VAL A 11 -5.25 11.09 6.32
N ALA A 12 -5.43 10.14 7.24
CA ALA A 12 -4.37 9.26 7.70
C ALA A 12 -3.77 8.44 6.55
N SER A 13 -4.61 7.94 5.64
CA SER A 13 -4.15 7.18 4.48
C SER A 13 -3.28 8.04 3.54
N LEU A 14 -3.72 9.27 3.24
CA LEU A 14 -2.96 10.22 2.42
C LEU A 14 -1.63 10.59 3.06
N GLY A 15 -1.62 10.82 4.39
CA GLY A 15 -0.39 11.09 5.14
C GLY A 15 0.60 9.92 5.07
N GLY A 16 0.11 8.69 5.26
CA GLY A 16 0.93 7.47 5.13
C GLY A 16 1.53 7.32 3.74
N VAL A 17 0.75 7.56 2.69
CA VAL A 17 1.21 7.53 1.29
C VAL A 17 2.29 8.58 1.04
N ALA A 18 2.15 9.80 1.58
CA ALA A 18 3.16 10.85 1.42
C ALA A 18 4.49 10.47 2.09
N VAL A 19 4.44 9.92 3.31
CA VAL A 19 5.65 9.46 4.02
C VAL A 19 6.31 8.30 3.28
N ALA A 20 5.54 7.31 2.82
CA ALA A 20 6.06 6.18 2.06
C ALA A 20 6.75 6.63 0.76
N ASN A 21 6.12 7.56 0.02
CA ASN A 21 6.71 8.13 -1.19
C ASN A 21 8.04 8.84 -0.91
N LYS A 22 8.11 9.59 0.20
CA LYS A 22 9.33 10.30 0.59
C LYS A 22 10.46 9.32 0.95
N ALA A 23 10.15 8.28 1.73
CA ALA A 23 11.11 7.25 2.09
C ALA A 23 11.63 6.51 0.85
N LEU A 24 10.74 6.12 -0.07
CA LEU A 24 11.12 5.45 -1.31
C LEU A 24 11.96 6.34 -2.22
N THR A 25 11.63 7.64 -2.30
CA THR A 25 12.41 8.64 -3.06
C THR A 25 13.84 8.75 -2.51
N VAL A 26 13.98 8.83 -1.18
CA VAL A 26 15.30 8.91 -0.52
C VAL A 26 16.10 7.63 -0.75
N ALA A 27 15.47 6.46 -0.56
CA ALA A 27 16.13 5.17 -0.77
C ALA A 27 16.61 5.02 -2.22
N TRP A 28 15.80 5.42 -3.19
CA TRP A 28 16.18 5.39 -4.61
C TRP A 28 17.37 6.31 -4.88
N LYS A 29 17.26 7.59 -4.49
CA LYS A 29 18.32 8.57 -4.70
C LYS A 29 19.64 8.17 -4.04
N GLN A 30 19.59 7.50 -2.89
CA GLN A 30 20.77 6.98 -2.23
C GLN A 30 21.48 5.88 -3.04
N VAL A 31 20.72 5.04 -3.76
CA VAL A 31 21.25 3.90 -4.52
C VAL A 31 21.64 4.31 -5.95
N THR A 32 20.82 5.13 -6.61
CA THR A 32 20.99 5.49 -8.03
C THR A 32 21.62 6.87 -8.23
N GLY A 33 21.62 7.72 -7.21
CA GLY A 33 22.08 9.12 -7.29
C GLY A 33 21.05 10.09 -7.91
N ASN A 34 19.98 9.56 -8.52
CA ASN A 34 19.01 10.31 -9.31
C ASN A 34 17.61 10.29 -8.68
N GLU A 35 16.72 11.14 -9.19
CA GLU A 35 15.31 11.08 -8.80
C GLU A 35 14.66 9.79 -9.34
N PRO A 36 13.59 9.29 -8.68
CA PRO A 36 12.88 8.11 -9.17
C PRO A 36 12.19 8.35 -10.51
N PRO A 37 12.21 7.35 -11.42
CA PRO A 37 11.46 7.40 -12.66
C PRO A 37 9.97 7.60 -12.36
N ALA A 38 9.30 8.50 -13.08
CA ALA A 38 7.95 9.06 -12.84
C ALA A 38 7.91 10.45 -12.19
N LYS A 39 9.01 10.98 -11.63
CA LYS A 39 9.09 12.38 -11.20
C LYS A 39 9.95 13.26 -12.11
N ASN A 40 10.74 12.66 -12.98
CA ASN A 40 11.63 13.40 -13.87
C ASN A 40 10.92 13.73 -15.20
N PRO A 41 10.91 15.00 -15.64
CA PRO A 41 10.34 15.40 -16.92
C PRO A 41 11.27 15.10 -18.11
N ASP A 42 12.48 14.59 -17.88
CA ASP A 42 13.45 14.32 -18.95
C ASP A 42 13.07 13.08 -19.75
N GLU A 43 12.84 13.27 -21.05
CA GLU A 43 12.50 12.21 -22.00
C GLU A 43 13.67 11.22 -22.24
N ASP A 44 14.89 11.59 -21.84
CA ASP A 44 16.11 10.78 -21.90
C ASP A 44 16.29 9.87 -20.66
N GLU A 45 15.23 9.62 -19.90
CA GLU A 45 15.27 8.63 -18.81
C GLU A 45 15.67 7.25 -19.36
N ALA A 46 16.68 6.65 -18.73
CA ALA A 46 17.13 5.32 -19.12
C ALA A 46 15.99 4.31 -18.92
N TRP A 47 15.51 3.71 -20.02
CA TRP A 47 14.47 2.65 -20.01
C TRP A 47 14.73 1.54 -18.99
N ARG A 48 16.00 1.23 -18.73
CA ARG A 48 16.41 0.29 -17.69
C ARG A 48 15.92 0.68 -16.30
N ASP A 49 16.05 1.95 -15.95
CA ASP A 49 15.70 2.45 -14.62
C ASP A 49 14.18 2.51 -14.45
N ILE A 50 13.44 2.87 -15.52
CA ILE A 50 11.97 2.77 -15.57
C ILE A 50 11.51 1.34 -15.30
N ILE A 51 12.11 0.36 -15.97
CA ILE A 51 11.74 -1.06 -15.80
C ILE A 51 12.04 -1.54 -14.37
N ILE A 52 13.21 -1.21 -13.83
CA ILE A 52 13.58 -1.58 -12.44
C ILE A 52 12.62 -0.94 -11.44
N TRP A 53 12.31 0.34 -11.63
CA TRP A 53 11.37 1.06 -10.77
C TRP A 53 9.96 0.47 -10.83
N ALA A 54 9.47 0.16 -12.03
CA ALA A 54 8.17 -0.48 -12.24
C ALA A 54 8.11 -1.87 -11.57
N MET A 55 9.18 -2.66 -11.65
CA MET A 55 9.25 -3.94 -10.95
C MET A 55 9.19 -3.77 -9.44
N ILE A 56 9.96 -2.85 -8.86
CA ILE A 56 9.98 -2.63 -7.41
C ILE A 56 8.61 -2.16 -6.91
N THR A 57 8.05 -1.13 -7.55
CA THR A 57 6.74 -0.59 -7.17
C THR A 57 5.61 -1.61 -7.39
N GLY A 58 5.67 -2.40 -8.46
CA GLY A 58 4.72 -3.49 -8.72
C GLY A 58 4.77 -4.61 -7.67
N VAL A 59 5.97 -5.02 -7.25
CA VAL A 59 6.17 -6.01 -6.19
C VAL A 59 5.62 -5.49 -4.87
N VAL A 60 6.00 -4.27 -4.47
CA VAL A 60 5.53 -3.64 -3.23
C VAL A 60 4.00 -3.55 -3.21
N GLY A 61 3.39 -3.08 -4.30
CA GLY A 61 1.93 -2.99 -4.41
C GLY A 61 1.24 -4.35 -4.28
N THR A 62 1.82 -5.40 -4.87
CA THR A 62 1.29 -6.76 -4.77
C THR A 62 1.38 -7.31 -3.34
N VAL A 63 2.51 -7.11 -2.65
CA VAL A 63 2.68 -7.52 -1.26
C VAL A 63 1.66 -6.83 -0.35
N ILE A 64 1.47 -5.52 -0.50
CA ILE A 64 0.46 -4.75 0.25
C ILE A 64 -0.95 -5.33 -0.01
N LYS A 65 -1.31 -5.52 -1.28
CA LYS A 65 -2.62 -6.06 -1.68
C LYS A 65 -2.89 -7.44 -1.05
N VAL A 66 -1.92 -8.35 -1.12
CA VAL A 66 -2.03 -9.69 -0.54
C VAL A 66 -2.09 -9.62 0.99
N GLY A 67 -1.29 -8.76 1.62
CA GLY A 67 -1.29 -8.55 3.06
C GLY A 67 -2.65 -8.08 3.58
N ILE A 68 -3.25 -7.08 2.93
CA ILE A 68 -4.59 -6.58 3.26
C ILE A 68 -5.62 -7.70 3.08
N ALA A 69 -5.61 -8.38 1.93
CA ALA A 69 -6.57 -9.45 1.65
C ALA A 69 -6.53 -10.54 2.73
N ARG A 70 -5.33 -10.96 3.16
CA ARG A 70 -5.18 -11.96 4.23
C ARG A 70 -5.72 -11.49 5.58
N GLN A 71 -5.47 -10.24 5.96
CA GLN A 71 -5.98 -9.69 7.21
C GLN A 71 -7.51 -9.60 7.21
N VAL A 72 -8.09 -9.12 6.11
CA VAL A 72 -9.55 -9.06 5.95
C VAL A 72 -10.16 -10.46 5.98
N SER A 73 -9.56 -11.44 5.29
CA SER A 73 -10.03 -12.83 5.35
C SER A 73 -9.99 -13.40 6.76
N LYS A 74 -8.94 -13.13 7.54
CA LYS A 74 -8.82 -13.60 8.93
C LYS A 74 -9.92 -13.00 9.81
N MET A 75 -10.20 -11.71 9.67
CA MET A 75 -11.27 -11.03 10.40
C MET A 75 -12.65 -11.58 10.02
N GLN A 76 -12.88 -11.87 8.74
CA GLN A 76 -14.14 -12.49 8.28
C GLN A 76 -14.32 -13.91 8.81
N SER A 77 -13.26 -14.71 8.91
CA SER A 77 -13.35 -16.06 9.49
C SER A 77 -13.64 -16.02 10.99
N ASP A 78 -13.03 -15.10 11.74
CA ASP A 78 -13.29 -14.94 13.18
C ASP A 78 -14.76 -14.49 13.44
N ASP A 79 -15.33 -13.66 12.56
CA ASP A 79 -16.73 -13.21 12.64
C ASP A 79 -17.73 -14.32 12.23
N ASN A 80 -17.36 -15.18 11.27
CA ASN A 80 -18.22 -16.28 10.82
C ASN A 80 -18.33 -17.41 11.86
N ASP A 81 -17.24 -17.70 12.57
CA ASP A 81 -17.20 -18.77 13.59
C ASP A 81 -17.99 -18.36 14.86
N SER A 82 -17.90 -17.09 15.26
CA SER A 82 -18.71 -16.54 16.37
C SER A 82 -20.21 -16.55 16.08
N THR A 83 -20.61 -16.26 14.84
CA THR A 83 -22.03 -16.29 14.40
C THR A 83 -22.60 -17.71 14.37
N LYS A 84 -21.79 -18.72 14.04
CA LYS A 84 -22.22 -20.12 13.94
C LYS A 84 -22.37 -20.78 15.32
N SER A 85 -21.52 -20.40 16.29
CA SER A 85 -21.62 -20.87 17.67
C SER A 85 -22.92 -20.41 18.35
N SER A 86 -23.35 -19.16 18.17
CA SER A 86 -24.60 -18.66 18.75
C SER A 86 -25.87 -19.25 18.13
N GLN A 87 -25.82 -19.75 16.89
CA GLN A 87 -26.97 -20.44 16.27
C GLN A 87 -27.06 -21.92 16.64
N THR A 88 -26.00 -22.52 17.18
CA THR A 88 -25.97 -23.94 17.57
C THR A 88 -26.32 -24.14 19.05
N GLU A 89 -26.44 -23.05 19.83
CA GLU A 89 -26.80 -23.04 21.25
C GLU A 89 -28.30 -22.70 21.50
N VAL A 90 -29.19 -22.98 20.54
CA VAL A 90 -30.66 -22.86 20.70
C VAL A 90 -31.38 -24.18 20.57
#